data_AF-A0A5N8V3N1-F1
#
_entry.id   AF-A0A5N8V3N1-F1
#
_cell.length_a   1.000
_cell.length_b   1.000
_cell.length_c   1.000
_cell.angle_alpha   90.00
_cell.angle_beta   90.00
_cell.angle_gamma   90.00
#
_symmetry.space_group_name_H-M   'P 1'
#
loop_
_entity.id
_entity.type
_entity.pdbx_description
1 polymer ?
#
loop_
_entity_poly.entity_id
_entity_poly.type
_entity_poly.pdbx_seq_one_letter_code
_entity_poly.pdbx_strand_id
1 'polypeptide(L)'
;MDFDEELVSQLDDAAERFIGPLRLNDGFDQLALDELCRHIDRLGQEWRTSEVIPKSVALLLSELYPAISACADLYAGDERQGMIEAAVRVGERVTYALDPAGEPEM
;
A
#
# COMPACT_ATOMS: atom_id res chain seq x y z
N MET A 1 0.45 -13.60 20.39
CA MET A 1 0.16 -12.80 19.19
C MET A 1 1.02 -13.39 18.10
N ASP A 2 0.38 -13.82 17.02
CA ASP A 2 1.13 -14.22 15.82
C ASP A 2 1.75 -12.96 15.22
N PHE A 3 3.04 -13.03 14.87
CA PHE A 3 3.79 -11.91 14.30
C PHE A 3 3.13 -11.35 13.03
N ASP A 4 2.46 -12.22 12.27
CA ASP A 4 1.69 -11.85 11.09
C ASP A 4 0.47 -10.98 11.41
N GLU A 5 -0.21 -11.19 12.54
CA GLU A 5 -1.39 -10.38 12.92
C GLU A 5 -1.01 -8.93 13.23
N GLU A 6 0.14 -8.72 13.89
CA GLU A 6 0.63 -7.38 14.22
C GLU A 6 1.05 -6.61 12.96
N LEU A 7 1.76 -7.26 12.04
CA LEU A 7 2.17 -6.63 10.79
C LEU A 7 0.96 -6.30 9.88
N VAL A 8 -0.04 -7.17 9.86
CA VAL A 8 -1.31 -6.91 9.15
C VAL A 8 -2.04 -5.73 9.75
N SER A 9 -2.15 -5.66 11.09
CA SER A 9 -2.79 -4.53 11.77
C SER A 9 -2.08 -3.22 11.45
N GLN A 10 -0.76 -3.20 11.46
CA GLN A 10 0.02 -1.99 11.12
C GLN A 10 -0.18 -1.55 9.67
N LEU A 11 -0.26 -2.50 8.73
CA LEU A 11 -0.57 -2.20 7.33
C LEU A 11 -1.98 -1.63 7.17
N ASP A 12 -2.97 -2.24 7.84
CA ASP A 12 -4.37 -1.78 7.80
C ASP A 12 -4.52 -0.37 8.37
N ASP A 13 -3.89 -0.10 9.52
CA ASP A 13 -3.86 1.24 10.14
C ASP A 13 -3.21 2.28 9.21
N ALA A 14 -2.10 1.93 8.55
CA ALA A 14 -1.42 2.82 7.61
C ALA A 14 -2.26 3.05 6.34
N ALA A 15 -2.95 2.02 5.85
CA ALA A 15 -3.84 2.11 4.71
C ALA A 15 -5.03 3.01 4.99
N GLU A 16 -5.68 2.85 6.15
CA GLU A 16 -6.81 3.70 6.55
C GLU A 16 -6.37 5.15 6.80
N ARG A 17 -5.19 5.37 7.39
CA ARG A 17 -4.62 6.71 7.60
C ARG A 17 -4.40 7.46 6.28
N PHE A 18 -3.99 6.75 5.22
CA PHE A 18 -3.81 7.36 3.91
C PHE A 18 -5.13 7.46 3.13
N ILE A 19 -5.87 6.35 2.98
CA ILE A 19 -7.04 6.25 2.09
C ILE A 19 -8.29 6.89 2.71
N GLY A 20 -8.44 6.85 4.03
CA GLY A 20 -9.60 7.41 4.74
C GLY A 20 -9.85 8.89 4.39
N PRO A 21 -8.86 9.79 4.56
CA PRO A 21 -8.97 11.19 4.15
C PRO A 21 -9.26 11.37 2.66
N LEU A 22 -8.67 10.54 1.79
CA LEU A 22 -8.90 10.61 0.33
C LEU A 22 -10.37 10.36 -0.03
N ARG A 23 -11.00 9.36 0.61
CA ARG A 23 -12.42 9.05 0.41
C ARG A 23 -13.36 10.17 0.86
N LEU A 24 -12.89 10.99 1.80
CA LEU A 24 -13.62 12.15 2.34
C LEU A 24 -13.29 13.45 1.57
N ASN A 25 -12.46 13.38 0.53
CA ASN A 25 -11.94 14.53 -0.20
C ASN A 25 -11.21 15.54 0.72
N ASP A 26 -10.49 15.03 1.73
CA ASP A 26 -9.79 15.81 2.76
C ASP A 26 -8.29 16.01 2.42
N GLY A 27 -7.98 16.09 1.12
CA GLY A 27 -6.62 16.33 0.64
C GLY A 27 -5.70 15.10 0.63
N PHE A 28 -4.54 15.27 0.01
CA PHE A 28 -3.52 14.25 -0.16
C PHE A 28 -2.41 14.39 0.90
N ASP A 29 -2.18 13.34 1.69
CA ASP A 29 -1.12 13.31 2.70
C ASP A 29 0.07 12.47 2.24
N GLN A 30 1.14 13.16 1.83
CA GLN A 30 2.40 12.52 1.39
C GLN A 30 3.08 11.72 2.51
N LEU A 31 2.98 12.15 3.77
CA LEU A 31 3.61 11.45 4.89
C LEU A 31 2.91 10.12 5.16
N ALA A 32 1.57 10.12 5.09
CA ALA A 32 0.77 8.90 5.22
C ALA A 32 1.06 7.92 4.08
N LEU A 33 1.22 8.42 2.84
CA LEU A 33 1.67 7.58 1.71
C LEU A 33 3.04 6.95 1.97
N ASP A 34 4.01 7.73 2.42
CA ASP A 34 5.37 7.23 2.68
C ASP A 34 5.41 6.24 3.84
N GLU A 35 4.52 6.35 4.82
CA GLU A 35 4.33 5.38 5.89
C GLU A 35 3.72 4.08 5.35
N LEU A 36 2.64 4.16 4.58
CA LEU A 36 2.04 3.00 3.90
C LEU A 36 3.07 2.24 3.05
N CYS A 37 3.85 2.95 2.24
CA CYS A 37 4.91 2.36 1.42
C CYS A 37 5.94 1.60 2.27
N ARG A 38 6.38 2.17 3.40
CA ARG A 38 7.34 1.53 4.30
C ARG A 38 6.80 0.24 4.91
N HIS A 39 5.51 0.18 5.25
CA HIS A 39 4.90 -1.05 5.75
C HIS A 39 4.83 -2.15 4.69
N ILE A 40 4.48 -1.79 3.44
CA ILE A 40 4.47 -2.74 2.32
C ILE A 40 5.89 -3.27 2.07
N ASP A 41 6.89 -2.38 2.03
CA ASP A 41 8.29 -2.76 1.79
C ASP A 41 8.81 -3.70 2.90
N ARG A 42 8.46 -3.43 4.16
CA ARG A 42 8.81 -4.30 5.31
C ARG A 42 8.18 -5.68 5.19
N LEU A 43 6.88 -5.75 4.88
CA LEU A 43 6.17 -7.02 4.67
C LEU A 43 6.82 -7.84 3.54
N GLY A 44 7.12 -7.19 2.42
CA GLY A 44 7.80 -7.84 1.30
C GLY A 44 9.17 -8.41 1.69
N GLN A 45 9.95 -7.69 2.51
CA GLN A 45 11.24 -8.19 3.00
C GLN A 45 11.11 -9.41 3.90
N GLU A 46 10.16 -9.41 4.84
CA GLU A 46 9.90 -10.56 5.72
C GLU A 46 9.52 -11.81 4.91
N TRP A 47 8.61 -11.65 3.93
CA TRP A 47 8.12 -12.77 3.14
C TRP A 47 9.09 -13.32 2.11
N ARG A 48 10.17 -12.62 1.75
CA ARG A 48 11.23 -13.26 0.92
C ARG A 48 11.81 -14.50 1.57
N THR A 49 11.75 -14.57 2.90
CA THR A 49 12.22 -15.72 3.67
C THR A 49 11.10 -16.68 4.08
N SER A 50 9.86 -16.35 3.75
CA SER A 50 8.67 -17.16 4.03
C SER A 50 8.29 -18.03 2.84
N GLU A 51 7.88 -19.27 3.10
CA GLU A 51 7.33 -20.16 2.05
C GLU A 51 5.86 -19.83 1.71
N VAL A 52 5.20 -19.03 2.55
CA VAL A 52 3.77 -18.73 2.43
C VAL A 52 3.47 -17.26 2.74
N ILE A 53 2.53 -16.69 2.00
CA ILE A 53 1.95 -15.38 2.27
C ILE A 53 0.54 -15.60 2.83
N PRO A 54 0.20 -15.07 4.02
CA PRO A 54 -1.14 -15.23 4.55
C PRO A 54 -2.17 -14.56 3.64
N LYS A 55 -3.26 -15.28 3.34
CA LYS A 55 -4.30 -14.83 2.40
C LYS A 55 -4.90 -13.47 2.77
N SER A 56 -5.10 -13.19 4.05
CA SER A 56 -5.62 -11.91 4.54
C SER A 56 -4.76 -10.74 4.09
N VAL A 57 -3.43 -10.88 4.13
CA VAL A 57 -2.52 -9.80 3.76
C VAL A 57 -2.44 -9.64 2.25
N ALA A 58 -2.40 -10.75 1.51
CA ALA A 58 -2.45 -10.71 0.06
C ALA A 58 -3.72 -10.00 -0.45
N LEU A 59 -4.87 -10.24 0.19
CA LEU A 59 -6.11 -9.54 -0.10
C LEU A 59 -6.00 -8.04 0.20
N LEU A 60 -5.56 -7.67 1.42
CA LEU A 60 -5.38 -6.27 1.81
C LEU A 60 -4.49 -5.51 0.82
N LEU A 61 -3.32 -6.08 0.49
CA LEU A 61 -2.38 -5.49 -0.47
C LEU A 61 -2.99 -5.33 -1.86
N SER A 62 -3.75 -6.34 -2.34
CA SER A 62 -4.39 -6.30 -3.66
C SER A 62 -5.46 -5.21 -3.79
N GLU A 63 -6.01 -4.73 -2.67
CA GLU A 63 -7.05 -3.70 -2.63
C GLU A 63 -6.48 -2.27 -2.61
N LEU A 64 -5.19 -2.09 -2.29
CA LEU A 64 -4.61 -0.75 -2.13
C LEU A 64 -4.59 0.06 -3.42
N TYR A 65 -4.06 -0.51 -4.52
CA TYR A 65 -4.03 0.17 -5.82
C TYR A 65 -5.43 0.61 -6.28
N PRO A 66 -6.45 -0.28 -6.36
CA PRO A 66 -7.76 0.14 -6.82
C PRO A 66 -8.43 1.13 -5.86
N ALA A 67 -8.21 1.03 -4.54
CA ALA A 67 -8.76 1.98 -3.58
C ALA A 67 -8.20 3.40 -3.76
N ILE A 68 -6.89 3.55 -3.97
CA ILE A 68 -6.25 4.86 -4.20
C ILE A 68 -6.64 5.40 -5.58
N SER A 69 -6.59 4.55 -6.61
CA SER A 69 -6.94 4.92 -7.99
C SER A 69 -8.39 5.42 -8.10
N ALA A 70 -9.33 4.78 -7.42
CA ALA A 70 -10.73 5.20 -7.39
C ALA A 70 -10.92 6.58 -6.73
N CYS A 71 -10.05 6.97 -5.79
CA CYS A 71 -10.13 8.30 -5.16
C CYS A 71 -9.63 9.41 -6.09
N ALA A 72 -8.79 9.12 -7.08
CA ALA A 72 -8.20 10.13 -7.97
C ALA A 72 -9.26 10.94 -8.74
N ASP A 73 -10.42 10.35 -9.03
CA ASP A 73 -11.51 11.03 -9.74
C ASP A 73 -12.26 12.06 -8.86
N LEU A 74 -12.00 12.10 -7.54
CA LEU A 74 -12.49 13.14 -6.64
C LEU A 74 -11.66 14.44 -6.73
N TYR A 75 -10.44 14.36 -7.29
CA TYR A 75 -9.47 15.45 -7.32
C TYR A 75 -9.24 15.95 -8.75
N ALA A 76 -8.61 17.12 -8.88
CA ALA A 76 -8.30 17.73 -10.19
C ALA A 76 -6.88 18.29 -10.23
N GLY A 77 -6.36 18.49 -11.45
CA GLY A 77 -5.04 19.08 -11.66
C GLY A 77 -3.91 18.27 -11.03
N ASP A 78 -2.99 18.96 -10.38
CA ASP A 78 -1.78 18.38 -9.80
C ASP A 78 -2.09 17.36 -8.69
N GLU A 79 -3.16 17.56 -7.91
CA GLU A 79 -3.56 16.60 -6.87
C GLU A 79 -4.06 15.28 -7.46
N ARG A 80 -4.81 15.33 -8.57
CA ARG A 80 -5.21 14.11 -9.29
C ARG A 80 -4.00 13.37 -9.84
N GLN A 81 -3.04 14.10 -10.40
CA GLN A 81 -1.81 13.52 -10.93
C GLN A 81 -1.00 12.86 -9.81
N GLY A 82 -0.86 13.53 -8.66
CA GLY A 82 -0.22 12.98 -7.46
C GLY A 82 -0.92 11.71 -6.95
N MET A 83 -2.24 11.64 -7.05
CA MET A 83 -3.01 10.43 -6.68
C MET A 83 -2.72 9.25 -7.61
N ILE A 84 -2.64 9.50 -8.91
CA ILE A 84 -2.32 8.48 -9.91
C ILE A 84 -0.90 7.95 -9.69
N GLU A 85 0.05 8.86 -9.46
CA GLU A 85 1.44 8.51 -9.14
C GLU A 85 1.53 7.71 -7.84
N ALA A 86 0.79 8.09 -6.80
CA ALA A 86 0.70 7.35 -5.55
C ALA A 86 0.11 5.94 -5.75
N ALA A 87 -0.95 5.82 -6.54
CA ALA A 87 -1.55 4.53 -6.85
C ALA A 87 -0.53 3.61 -7.54
N VAL A 88 0.13 4.09 -8.59
CA VAL A 88 1.18 3.35 -9.31
C VAL A 88 2.32 2.95 -8.36
N ARG A 89 2.84 3.90 -7.58
CA ARG A 89 3.91 3.68 -6.61
C ARG A 89 3.58 2.59 -5.58
N VAL A 90 2.33 2.54 -5.12
CA VAL A 90 1.84 1.49 -4.21
C VAL A 90 1.65 0.16 -4.94
N GLY A 91 1.09 0.18 -6.15
CA GLY A 91 0.90 -1.03 -6.96
C GLY A 91 2.21 -1.75 -7.30
N GLU A 92 3.25 -1.01 -7.64
CA GLU A 92 4.61 -1.55 -7.88
C GLU A 92 5.17 -2.22 -6.62
N ARG A 93 5.05 -1.56 -5.47
CA ARG A 93 5.48 -2.13 -4.17
C ARG A 93 4.70 -3.36 -3.78
N VAL A 94 3.39 -3.37 -4.00
CA VAL A 94 2.55 -4.54 -3.75
C VAL A 94 2.98 -5.70 -4.64
N THR A 95 3.20 -5.44 -5.93
CA THR A 95 3.67 -6.46 -6.88
C THR A 95 5.00 -7.04 -6.41
N TYR A 96 5.92 -6.17 -6.00
CA TYR A 96 7.22 -6.56 -5.49
C TYR A 96 7.16 -7.34 -4.17
N ALA A 97 6.30 -6.92 -3.23
CA ALA A 97 6.12 -7.60 -1.95
C ALA A 97 5.50 -9.00 -2.12
N LEU A 98 4.70 -9.21 -3.17
CA LEU A 98 4.07 -10.48 -3.49
C LEU A 98 4.91 -11.36 -4.45
N ASP A 99 6.01 -10.85 -5.00
CA ASP A 99 6.93 -11.60 -5.84
C ASP A 99 8.15 -12.10 -5.04
N PRO A 100 8.19 -13.37 -4.61
CA PRO A 100 9.30 -13.92 -3.84
C PRO A 100 10.62 -13.99 -4.63
N ALA A 101 10.59 -13.84 -5.96
CA ALA A 101 11.77 -13.83 -6.83
C ALA A 101 12.19 -12.43 -7.30
N GLY A 102 11.46 -11.38 -6.90
CA GLY A 102 11.71 -10.01 -7.36
C GLY A 102 13.05 -9.46 -6.86
N GLU A 103 13.99 -9.20 -7.77
CA GLU A 103 15.13 -8.32 -7.49
C GLU A 103 14.65 -6.87 -7.40
N PRO A 104 15.12 -6.06 -6.43
CA PRO A 104 14.75 -4.65 -6.39
C PRO A 104 15.32 -3.97 -7.64
N GLU A 105 14.48 -3.34 -8.46
CA GLU A 105 14.99 -2.47 -9.54
C GLU A 105 15.84 -1.36 -8.89
N MET A 106 17.13 -1.34 -9.25
CA MET A 106 18.16 -0.41 -8.75
C MET A 106 18.05 0.98 -9.36
#